data_AF-A0A843J037-F1
#
_entry.id   AF-A0A843J037-F1
#
_cell.length_a   1.000
_cell.length_b   1.000
_cell.length_c   1.000
_cell.angle_alpha   90.00
_cell.angle_beta   90.00
_cell.angle_gamma   90.00
#
_symmetry.space_group_name_H-M   'P 1'
#
loop_
_entity.id
_entity.type
_entity.pdbx_description
1 polymer ?
#
loop_
_entity_poly.entity_id
_entity_poly.type
_entity_poly.pdbx_seq_one_letter_code
_entity_poly.pdbx_strand_id
1 'polypeptide(L)'
;MEQEGVRINKYLSDAGVCSRREADRLIEEGVVTVNGEVATLGTRVMPGQKVKVRGKEATLTKKDDKVVLAFHKPRGVECTSDRSNPDNIIDYIHYDKRIYTVGRLDKNSSGL
;
A
#
# COMPACT_ATOMS: atom_id res chain seq x y z
N MET A 1 19.69 20.23 6.04
CA MET A 1 18.36 19.62 6.15
C MET A 1 18.56 18.12 6.12
N GLU A 2 18.46 17.44 7.26
CA GLU A 2 18.49 15.97 7.28
C GLU A 2 17.32 15.48 6.44
N GLN A 3 17.60 14.88 5.29
CA GLN A 3 16.58 14.20 4.53
C GLN A 3 16.22 12.94 5.30
N GLU A 4 15.16 13.00 6.09
CA GLU A 4 14.65 11.84 6.80
C GLU A 4 14.24 10.77 5.78
N GLY A 5 15.01 9.68 5.72
CA GLY A 5 14.72 8.56 4.83
C GLY A 5 13.35 7.95 5.11
N VAL A 6 12.69 7.45 4.06
CA VAL A 6 11.36 6.82 4.17
C VAL A 6 11.55 5.36 4.55
N ARG A 7 10.85 4.86 5.57
CA ARG A 7 10.87 3.42 5.90
C ARG A 7 10.53 2.57 4.67
N ILE A 8 11.30 1.52 4.43
CA ILE A 8 11.19 0.66 3.24
C ILE A 8 9.76 0.10 3.05
N ASN A 9 9.06 -0.28 4.12
CA ASN A 9 7.69 -0.78 4.04
C ASN A 9 6.69 0.28 3.58
N LYS A 10 6.86 1.53 4.03
CA LYS A 10 6.10 2.69 3.55
C LYS A 10 6.47 2.98 2.09
N TYR A 11 7.76 2.98 1.76
CA TYR A 11 8.23 3.21 0.40
C TYR A 11 7.60 2.24 -0.61
N LEU A 12 7.63 0.93 -0.31
CA LEU A 12 7.04 -0.10 -1.16
C LEU A 12 5.52 0.05 -1.29
N SER A 13 4.84 0.48 -0.22
CA SER A 13 3.40 0.71 -0.26
C SER A 13 3.01 1.95 -1.06
N ASP A 14 3.78 3.04 -0.89
CA ASP A 14 3.60 4.29 -1.63
C ASP A 14 3.96 4.12 -3.12
N ALA A 15 4.90 3.22 -3.44
CA ALA A 15 5.21 2.79 -4.81
C ALA A 15 4.15 1.85 -5.42
N GLY A 16 3.07 1.53 -4.69
CA GLY A 16 1.98 0.68 -5.17
C GLY A 16 2.30 -0.81 -5.27
N VAL A 17 3.47 -1.26 -4.78
CA VAL A 17 3.91 -2.66 -4.89
C VAL A 17 3.05 -3.57 -4.03
N CYS A 18 2.79 -3.21 -2.78
CA CYS A 18 2.05 -4.03 -1.83
C CYS A 18 1.53 -3.24 -0.61
N SER A 19 0.87 -3.92 0.34
CA SER A 19 0.52 -3.31 1.63
C SER A 19 1.77 -3.17 2.51
N ARG A 20 1.74 -2.33 3.56
CA ARG A 20 2.87 -2.19 4.48
C ARG A 20 3.23 -3.52 5.18
N ARG A 21 2.22 -4.31 5.58
CA ARG A 21 2.43 -5.62 6.22
C ARG A 21 3.01 -6.64 5.24
N GLU A 22 2.55 -6.61 4.01
CA GLU A 22 3.09 -7.48 2.96
C GLU A 22 4.52 -7.07 2.60
N ALA A 23 4.82 -5.77 2.61
CA ALA A 23 6.18 -5.28 2.46
C ALA A 23 7.11 -5.82 3.55
N ASP A 24 6.66 -5.83 4.82
CA ASP A 24 7.44 -6.40 5.92
C ASP A 24 7.76 -7.89 5.68
N ARG A 25 6.80 -8.68 5.21
CA ARG A 25 7.03 -10.10 4.83
C ARG A 25 8.04 -10.25 3.71
N LEU A 26 7.92 -9.45 2.65
CA LEU A 26 8.85 -9.50 1.52
C LEU A 26 10.28 -9.10 1.93
N ILE A 27 10.41 -8.20 2.91
CA ILE A 27 11.70 -7.81 3.48
C ILE A 27 12.27 -8.97 4.30
N GLU A 28 11.47 -9.62 5.15
CA GLU A 28 11.87 -10.80 5.91
C GLU A 28 12.26 -11.99 5.01
N GLU A 29 11.59 -12.16 3.86
CA GLU A 29 11.94 -13.14 2.82
C GLU A 29 13.28 -12.82 2.13
N GLY A 30 13.87 -11.64 2.34
CA GLY A 30 15.12 -11.22 1.72
C GLY A 30 15.00 -10.92 0.21
N VAL A 31 13.78 -10.77 -0.31
CA VAL A 31 13.54 -10.51 -1.74
C VAL A 31 13.51 -9.02 -2.10
N VAL A 32 13.73 -8.14 -1.11
CA VAL A 32 13.79 -6.68 -1.27
C VAL A 32 15.24 -6.22 -1.15
N THR A 33 15.70 -5.42 -2.12
CA THR A 33 17.04 -4.84 -2.12
C THR A 33 16.99 -3.32 -2.26
N VAL A 34 17.90 -2.64 -1.59
CA VAL A 34 18.14 -1.19 -1.70
C VAL A 34 19.58 -1.00 -2.18
N ASN A 35 19.76 -0.40 -3.36
CA ASN A 35 21.07 -0.25 -4.02
C ASN A 35 21.85 -1.57 -4.20
N GLY A 36 21.15 -2.71 -4.26
CA GLY A 36 21.77 -4.03 -4.42
C GLY A 36 22.04 -4.77 -3.11
N GLU A 37 21.86 -4.13 -1.96
CA GLU A 37 21.96 -4.78 -0.64
C GLU A 37 20.57 -5.23 -0.17
N VAL A 38 20.49 -6.41 0.47
CA VAL A 38 19.23 -6.94 1.01
C VAL A 38 18.74 -6.03 2.14
N ALA A 39 17.52 -5.54 2.02
CA ALA A 39 16.91 -4.70 3.03
C ALA A 39 16.51 -5.51 4.26
N THR A 40 16.52 -4.89 5.43
CA THR A 40 16.02 -5.48 6.68
C THR A 40 14.85 -4.65 7.23
N LEU A 41 14.13 -5.22 8.20
CA LEU A 41 13.05 -4.49 8.86
C LEU A 41 13.58 -3.20 9.48
N GLY A 42 12.96 -2.08 9.14
CA GLY A 42 13.38 -0.76 9.62
C GLY A 42 14.37 -0.02 8.73
N THR A 43 14.89 -0.64 7.65
CA THR A 43 15.71 0.07 6.64
C THR A 43 14.98 1.33 6.16
N ARG A 44 15.69 2.46 6.11
CA ARG A 44 15.18 3.72 5.55
C ARG A 44 15.78 3.93 4.17
N VAL A 45 14.92 4.18 3.20
CA VAL A 45 15.28 4.51 1.81
C VAL A 45 15.53 6.00 1.72
N MET A 46 16.75 6.36 1.37
CA MET A 46 17.16 7.74 1.13
C MET A 46 16.80 8.17 -0.30
N PRO A 47 16.54 9.47 -0.54
CA PRO A 47 16.30 9.96 -1.88
C PRO A 47 17.46 9.63 -2.82
N GLY A 48 17.13 9.08 -4.00
CA GLY A 48 18.11 8.61 -5.00
C GLY A 48 18.53 7.14 -4.88
N GLN A 49 18.19 6.45 -3.80
CA GLN A 49 18.42 5.00 -3.70
C GLN A 49 17.43 4.21 -4.56
N LYS A 50 17.91 3.14 -5.18
CA LYS A 50 17.11 2.24 -6.02
C LYS A 50 16.60 1.07 -5.20
N VAL A 51 15.28 0.93 -5.14
CA VAL A 51 14.62 -0.19 -4.46
C VAL A 51 14.19 -1.22 -5.50
N LYS A 52 14.51 -2.50 -5.28
CA LYS A 52 14.02 -3.59 -6.12
C LYS A 52 13.34 -4.66 -5.27
N VAL A 53 12.24 -5.19 -5.79
CA VAL A 53 11.53 -6.34 -5.20
C VAL A 53 11.54 -7.46 -6.23
N ARG A 54 12.12 -8.61 -5.87
CA ARG A 54 12.27 -9.77 -6.78
C ARG A 54 12.89 -9.37 -8.14
N GLY A 55 13.88 -8.48 -8.10
CA GLY A 55 14.59 -7.96 -9.28
C GLY A 55 13.86 -6.85 -10.07
N LYS A 56 12.58 -6.57 -9.80
CA LYS A 56 11.83 -5.47 -10.43
C LYS A 56 12.01 -4.18 -9.65
N GLU A 57 12.29 -3.09 -10.35
CA GLU A 57 12.50 -1.78 -9.73
C GLU A 57 11.17 -1.20 -9.22
N ALA A 58 11.11 -0.95 -7.91
CA ALA A 58 9.99 -0.29 -7.26
C ALA A 58 10.27 1.20 -7.29
N THR A 59 9.71 1.90 -8.27
CA THR A 59 9.84 3.35 -8.37
C THR A 59 8.62 3.99 -7.72
N LEU A 60 8.82 4.98 -6.84
CA LEU A 60 7.74 5.86 -6.40
C LEU A 60 7.11 6.50 -7.64
N THR A 61 5.88 6.07 -7.96
CA THR A 61 5.08 6.72 -8.99
C THR A 61 4.87 8.17 -8.55
N LYS A 62 5.11 9.14 -9.45
CA LYS A 62 5.01 10.57 -9.13
C LYS A 62 3.67 10.87 -8.45
N LYS A 63 3.71 11.78 -7.46
CA LYS A 63 2.64 12.20 -6.55
C LYS A 63 1.31 12.66 -7.19
N ASP A 64 1.20 12.66 -8.52
CA ASP A 64 0.12 13.30 -9.27
C ASP A 64 -1.16 12.46 -9.38
N ASP A 65 -1.16 11.23 -8.85
CA ASP A 65 -2.29 10.30 -8.91
C ASP A 65 -3.02 10.12 -7.56
N LYS A 66 -3.03 11.13 -6.71
CA LYS A 66 -3.83 11.06 -5.47
C LYS A 66 -5.32 11.16 -5.82
N VAL A 67 -6.01 10.02 -5.74
CA VAL A 67 -7.46 9.93 -5.88
C VAL A 67 -8.11 9.91 -4.51
N VAL A 68 -9.15 10.71 -4.32
CA VAL A 68 -10.03 10.66 -3.15
C VAL A 68 -11.45 10.39 -3.64
N LEU A 69 -12.06 9.33 -3.14
CA LEU A 69 -13.43 8.94 -3.46
C LEU A 69 -14.31 9.18 -2.24
N ALA A 70 -15.40 9.92 -2.42
CA ALA A 70 -16.51 9.96 -1.48
C ALA A 70 -17.54 8.93 -1.93
N PHE A 71 -17.80 7.92 -1.11
CA PHE A 71 -18.61 6.77 -1.49
C PHE A 71 -19.71 6.52 -0.47
N HIS A 72 -20.97 6.56 -0.91
CA HIS A 72 -22.09 6.19 -0.04
C HIS A 72 -22.20 4.66 0.00
N LYS A 73 -21.62 4.06 1.04
CA LYS A 73 -21.62 2.63 1.29
C LYS A 73 -23.06 2.10 1.54
N PRO A 74 -23.51 1.08 0.78
CA PRO A 74 -24.76 0.38 1.08
C PRO A 74 -24.61 -0.61 2.24
N ARG A 75 -25.73 -1.08 2.78
CA ARG A 75 -25.73 -2.19 3.76
C ARG A 75 -25.27 -3.49 3.11
N GLY A 76 -24.63 -4.36 3.87
CA GLY A 76 -24.14 -5.66 3.42
C GLY A 76 -22.68 -5.64 2.94
N VAL A 77 -22.15 -4.48 2.54
CA VAL A 77 -20.73 -4.29 2.19
C VAL A 77 -19.90 -4.08 3.46
N GLU A 78 -18.67 -4.57 3.51
CA GLU A 78 -17.76 -4.44 4.66
C GLU A 78 -16.55 -3.55 4.34
N CYS A 79 -16.23 -2.62 5.25
CA CYS A 79 -15.06 -1.73 5.15
C CYS A 79 -13.76 -2.48 5.47
N THR A 80 -13.36 -3.39 4.59
CA THR A 80 -12.12 -4.18 4.69
C THR A 80 -11.34 -4.15 3.39
N SER A 81 -10.02 -4.35 3.50
CA SER A 81 -9.12 -4.55 2.35
C SER A 81 -8.80 -6.01 2.09
N ASP A 82 -9.48 -6.91 2.80
CA ASP A 82 -9.31 -8.35 2.63
C ASP A 82 -10.04 -8.82 1.37
N ARG A 83 -9.26 -9.23 0.35
CA ARG A 83 -9.78 -9.73 -0.93
C ARG A 83 -10.39 -11.13 -0.86
N SER A 84 -10.18 -11.85 0.24
CA SER A 84 -10.84 -13.16 0.44
C SER A 84 -12.31 -13.01 0.89
N ASN A 85 -12.69 -11.81 1.36
CA ASN A 85 -14.06 -11.50 1.76
C ASN A 85 -14.87 -11.02 0.53
N PRO A 86 -15.91 -11.75 0.09
CA PRO A 86 -16.70 -11.37 -1.08
C PRO A 86 -17.47 -10.06 -0.90
N ASP A 87 -17.70 -9.62 0.34
CA ASP A 87 -18.42 -8.40 0.67
C ASP A 87 -17.49 -7.19 0.83
N ASN A 88 -16.21 -7.29 0.48
CA ASN A 88 -15.26 -6.21 0.70
C ASN A 88 -15.55 -4.97 -0.19
N ILE A 89 -15.43 -3.80 0.42
CA ILE A 89 -15.74 -2.52 -0.23
C ILE A 89 -14.81 -2.18 -1.41
N ILE A 90 -13.57 -2.65 -1.40
CA ILE A 90 -12.59 -2.32 -2.45
C ILE A 90 -13.02 -2.97 -3.77
N ASP A 91 -13.33 -4.26 -3.72
CA ASP A 91 -13.81 -5.00 -4.87
C ASP A 91 -15.21 -4.52 -5.25
N TYR A 92 -16.10 -4.23 -4.29
CA TYR A 92 -17.43 -3.67 -4.60
C TYR A 92 -17.37 -2.38 -5.45
N ILE A 93 -16.42 -1.48 -5.16
CA ILE A 93 -16.26 -0.22 -5.90
C ILE A 93 -15.66 -0.46 -7.30
N HIS A 94 -14.92 -1.56 -7.51
CA HIS A 94 -14.26 -1.90 -8.78
C HIS A 94 -13.45 -0.74 -9.39
N TYR A 95 -12.66 -0.03 -8.57
CA TYR A 95 -11.84 1.09 -9.06
C TYR A 95 -10.54 0.63 -9.73
N ASP A 96 -10.16 1.26 -10.84
CA ASP A 96 -8.99 0.87 -11.65
C ASP A 96 -7.65 1.00 -10.92
N LYS A 97 -7.56 1.92 -9.96
CA LYS A 97 -6.35 2.12 -9.15
C LYS A 97 -6.54 1.52 -7.76
N ARG A 98 -5.42 1.16 -7.12
CA ARG A 98 -5.43 0.68 -5.74
C ARG A 98 -5.95 1.77 -4.79
N ILE A 99 -7.08 1.51 -4.14
CA ILE A 99 -7.68 2.35 -3.11
C ILE A 99 -7.68 1.64 -1.75
N TYR A 100 -7.98 2.38 -0.69
CA TYR A 100 -8.18 1.89 0.66
C TYR A 100 -9.20 2.79 1.38
N THR A 101 -9.89 2.26 2.38
CA THR A 101 -10.88 3.05 3.14
C THR A 101 -10.20 4.00 4.11
N VAL A 102 -10.83 5.17 4.32
CA VAL A 102 -10.50 6.10 5.39
C VAL A 102 -11.63 6.00 6.41
N GLY A 103 -11.34 5.48 7.60
CA GLY A 103 -12.37 5.09 8.56
C GLY A 103 -13.10 3.79 8.18
N ARG A 104 -14.13 3.42 8.95
CA ARG A 104 -14.93 2.21 8.74
C ARG A 104 -16.36 2.43 9.21
N LEU A 105 -17.31 1.94 8.42
CA LEU A 105 -18.70 1.70 8.84
C LEU A 105 -18.89 0.19 9.03
N ASP A 106 -19.74 -0.19 9.99
CA ASP A 106 -20.12 -1.58 10.18
C ASP A 106 -20.84 -2.13 8.95
N LYS A 107 -20.80 -3.45 8.75
CA LYS A 107 -21.36 -4.14 7.58
C LYS A 107 -22.83 -3.76 7.33
N ASN A 108 -23.62 -3.67 8.39
CA ASN A 108 -25.05 -3.35 8.33
C ASN A 108 -25.36 -1.84 8.35
N SER A 109 -24.33 -0.99 8.49
CA SER A 109 -24.47 0.45 8.42
C SER A 109 -24.35 0.95 6.98
N SER A 110 -24.99 2.06 6.68
CA SER A 110 -24.92 2.76 5.39
C SER A 110 -24.64 4.24 5.61
N GLY A 111 -23.92 4.85 4.68
CA GLY A 111 -23.52 6.25 4.79
C GLY A 111 -22.26 6.53 4.01
N LEU A 112 -21.68 7.70 4.24
CA LEU A 112 -20.37 8.10 3.71
C LEU A 112 -19.23 7.36 4.41
#